data_AF-A0A5J4V9L4-F1
#
_entry.id   AF-A0A5J4V9L4-F1
#
_cell.length_a   1.000
_cell.length_b   1.000
_cell.length_c   1.000
_cell.angle_alpha   90.00
_cell.angle_beta   90.00
_cell.angle_gamma   90.00
#
_symmetry.space_group_name_H-M   'P 1'
#
loop_
_entity.id
_entity.type
_entity.pdbx_description
1 polymer ?
#
loop_
_entity_poly.entity_id
_entity_poly.type
_entity_poly.pdbx_seq_one_letter_code
_entity_poly.pdbx_strand_id
1 'polypeptide(L)'
;MLGQQEQFEGEKIQVIDLDPNLVLNEDESKQQYLKHFEKLKEIKETIIARKKENRTEMIRRGLLNQFIEFLNWARNQKVKEYARNIQTQTCDAISIVMSDNPEAIELAINNEFILQLKMLLNQDIPLEEVNAIHISSVKSLCTFGNPENRQELFNLGMQQAIIRNLKSKNPKVTLYTAASIYKIISSEWYLSGNKCLHPQFEVLEHDGVINALFEDGIKEGNDEETKFFCADCLGLLYQKRELPEIMKKEVIKKY
;
A
#
# COMPACT_ATOMS: atom_id res chain seq x y z
N MET A 1 2.59 -54.41 -40.10
CA MET A 1 3.29 -54.00 -38.86
C MET A 1 2.58 -52.76 -38.35
N LEU A 2 2.18 -52.82 -37.08
CA LEU A 2 1.50 -51.79 -36.32
C LEU A 2 2.35 -50.52 -36.15
N GLY A 3 1.69 -49.39 -35.96
CA GLY A 3 2.28 -48.13 -35.51
C GLY A 3 1.18 -47.12 -35.22
N GLN A 4 0.83 -46.97 -33.94
CA GLN A 4 -0.33 -46.28 -33.40
C GLN A 4 -0.22 -44.75 -33.40
N GLN A 5 -1.42 -44.14 -33.30
CA GLN A 5 -1.72 -42.75 -32.97
C GLN A 5 -1.05 -42.28 -31.67
N GLU A 6 -0.84 -40.97 -31.56
CA GLU A 6 -1.20 -40.21 -30.36
C GLU A 6 -1.59 -38.78 -30.75
N GLN A 7 -2.87 -38.46 -30.61
CA GLN A 7 -3.42 -37.11 -30.64
C GLN A 7 -3.31 -36.53 -29.23
N PHE A 8 -2.57 -35.43 -29.09
CA PHE A 8 -2.65 -34.60 -27.89
C PHE A 8 -3.79 -33.60 -28.08
N GLU A 9 -4.95 -33.88 -27.47
CA GLU A 9 -6.00 -32.88 -27.26
C GLU A 9 -5.52 -31.90 -26.20
N GLY A 10 -5.32 -30.64 -26.61
CA GLY A 10 -5.10 -29.53 -25.68
C GLY A 10 -6.41 -29.21 -24.97
N GLU A 11 -6.48 -29.52 -23.68
CA GLU A 11 -7.50 -28.96 -22.80
C GLU A 11 -7.35 -27.43 -22.78
N LYS A 12 -8.30 -26.75 -23.41
CA LYS A 12 -8.49 -25.31 -23.22
C LYS A 12 -8.86 -25.08 -21.76
N ILE A 13 -7.94 -24.49 -21.00
CA ILE A 13 -8.25 -23.91 -19.69
C ILE A 13 -9.33 -22.84 -19.94
N GLN A 14 -10.57 -23.15 -19.54
CA GLN A 14 -11.62 -22.15 -19.47
C GLN A 14 -11.22 -21.16 -18.37
N VAL A 15 -10.85 -19.95 -18.79
CA VAL A 15 -10.86 -18.80 -17.90
C VAL A 15 -12.31 -18.60 -17.49
N ILE A 16 -12.61 -18.91 -16.23
CA ILE A 16 -13.92 -18.64 -15.65
C ILE A 16 -13.99 -17.12 -15.49
N ASP A 17 -14.62 -16.45 -16.45
CA ASP A 17 -15.05 -15.08 -16.28
C ASP A 17 -16.10 -15.06 -15.17
N LEU A 18 -15.68 -14.65 -13.97
CA LEU A 18 -16.59 -14.40 -12.85
C LEU A 18 -17.46 -13.21 -13.23
N ASP A 19 -18.77 -13.45 -13.37
CA ASP A 19 -19.76 -12.40 -13.60
C ASP A 19 -19.67 -11.35 -12.47
N PRO A 20 -19.28 -10.10 -12.77
CA PRO A 20 -19.16 -9.06 -11.76
C PRO A 20 -20.50 -8.69 -11.11
N ASN A 21 -21.63 -9.23 -11.60
CA ASN A 21 -22.97 -9.02 -11.05
C ASN A 21 -23.55 -10.23 -10.31
N LEU A 22 -22.78 -11.29 -10.07
CA LEU A 22 -23.26 -12.44 -9.29
C LEU A 22 -23.45 -12.03 -7.82
N VAL A 23 -24.68 -11.68 -7.45
CA VAL A 23 -25.07 -11.41 -6.07
C VAL A 23 -25.20 -12.74 -5.34
N LEU A 24 -24.20 -13.08 -4.54
CA LEU A 24 -24.29 -14.21 -3.61
C LEU A 24 -25.43 -13.98 -2.61
N ASN A 25 -26.18 -15.04 -2.30
CA ASN A 25 -27.08 -15.00 -1.15
C ASN A 25 -26.27 -14.91 0.16
N GLU A 26 -26.91 -14.49 1.25
CA GLU A 26 -26.20 -14.24 2.52
C GLU A 26 -25.48 -15.48 3.07
N ASP A 27 -26.05 -16.67 2.88
CA ASP A 27 -25.46 -17.93 3.32
C ASP A 27 -24.18 -18.28 2.51
N GLU A 28 -24.21 -18.10 1.19
CA GLU A 28 -23.04 -18.28 0.33
C GLU A 28 -21.93 -17.26 0.63
N SER A 29 -22.29 -16.00 0.83
CA SER A 29 -21.33 -14.94 1.21
C SER A 29 -20.65 -15.26 2.53
N LYS A 30 -21.40 -15.77 3.52
CA LYS A 30 -20.84 -16.22 4.80
C LYS A 30 -19.92 -17.43 4.66
N GLN A 31 -20.28 -18.41 3.84
CA GLN A 31 -19.42 -19.58 3.59
C GLN A 31 -18.10 -19.18 2.92
N GLN A 32 -18.15 -18.31 1.91
CA GLN A 32 -16.96 -17.80 1.25
C GLN A 32 -16.09 -16.95 2.20
N TYR A 33 -16.73 -16.11 3.03
CA TYR A 33 -16.05 -15.37 4.08
C TYR A 33 -15.23 -16.29 4.99
N LEU A 34 -15.86 -17.34 5.54
CA LEU A 34 -15.19 -18.29 6.42
C LEU A 34 -14.02 -19.00 5.72
N LYS A 35 -14.19 -19.37 4.45
CA LYS A 35 -13.13 -19.98 3.64
C LYS A 35 -11.94 -19.03 3.46
N HIS A 36 -12.18 -17.78 3.05
CA HIS A 36 -11.10 -16.79 2.88
C HIS A 36 -10.44 -16.44 4.21
N PHE A 37 -11.21 -16.33 5.28
CA PHE A 37 -10.71 -16.02 6.61
C PHE A 37 -9.79 -17.11 7.14
N GLU A 38 -10.21 -18.38 7.06
CA GLU A 38 -9.35 -19.50 7.48
C GLU A 38 -8.11 -19.59 6.61
N LYS A 39 -8.23 -19.36 5.29
CA LYS A 39 -7.07 -19.37 4.40
C LYS A 39 -6.06 -18.29 4.75
N LEU A 40 -6.51 -17.08 5.05
CA LEU A 40 -5.65 -15.99 5.50
C LEU A 40 -4.97 -16.32 6.83
N LYS A 41 -5.68 -16.97 7.75
CA LYS A 41 -5.13 -17.41 9.02
C LYS A 41 -4.00 -18.44 8.81
N GLU A 42 -4.21 -19.46 7.98
CA GLU A 42 -3.17 -20.43 7.60
C GLU A 42 -1.93 -19.75 7.00
N ILE A 43 -2.15 -18.79 6.08
CA ILE A 43 -1.07 -18.01 5.47
C ILE A 43 -0.30 -17.25 6.55
N LYS A 44 -1.00 -16.55 7.46
CA LYS A 44 -0.39 -15.75 8.54
C LYS A 44 0.45 -16.61 9.48
N GLU A 45 -0.09 -17.73 9.94
CA GLU A 45 0.65 -18.68 10.79
C GLU A 45 1.90 -19.19 10.07
N THR A 46 1.79 -19.45 8.77
CA THR A 46 2.91 -19.89 7.94
C THR A 46 4.00 -18.82 7.79
N ILE A 47 3.65 -17.56 7.54
CA ILE A 47 4.63 -16.49 7.29
C ILE A 47 5.32 -15.99 8.56
N ILE A 48 4.63 -15.98 9.72
CA ILE A 48 5.19 -15.47 11.00
C ILE A 48 6.40 -16.29 11.44
N ALA A 49 6.35 -17.61 11.28
CA ALA A 49 7.42 -18.51 11.69
C ALA A 49 8.59 -18.59 10.69
N ARG A 50 8.52 -17.87 9.56
CA ARG A 50 9.43 -18.04 8.42
C ARG A 50 10.45 -16.91 8.30
N LYS A 51 11.69 -17.30 7.97
CA LYS A 51 12.75 -16.37 7.55
C LYS A 51 12.36 -15.65 6.25
N LYS A 52 13.02 -14.52 5.95
CA LYS A 52 12.71 -13.69 4.77
C LYS A 52 12.77 -14.47 3.45
N GLU A 53 13.73 -15.36 3.28
CA GLU A 53 13.91 -16.15 2.05
C GLU A 53 12.70 -17.05 1.78
N ASN A 54 12.14 -17.65 2.84
CA ASN A 54 10.95 -18.49 2.74
C ASN A 54 9.69 -17.67 2.42
N ARG A 55 9.60 -16.43 2.92
CA ARG A 55 8.49 -15.51 2.60
C ARG A 55 8.58 -15.06 1.13
N THR A 56 9.79 -14.78 0.64
CA THR A 56 10.02 -14.47 -0.78
C THR A 56 9.64 -15.63 -1.69
N GLU A 57 10.00 -16.86 -1.31
CA GLU A 57 9.63 -18.04 -2.10
C GLU A 57 8.12 -18.23 -2.19
N MET A 58 7.36 -17.91 -1.14
CA MET A 58 5.90 -17.93 -1.20
C MET A 58 5.35 -16.89 -2.20
N ILE A 59 5.98 -15.72 -2.28
CA ILE A 59 5.63 -14.69 -3.27
C ILE A 59 5.87 -15.19 -4.69
N ARG A 60 7.02 -15.83 -4.95
CA ARG A 60 7.30 -16.45 -6.26
C ARG A 60 6.29 -17.53 -6.64
N ARG A 61 5.70 -18.21 -5.65
CA ARG A 61 4.63 -19.21 -5.84
C ARG A 61 3.22 -18.62 -5.92
N GLY A 62 3.09 -17.31 -6.11
CA GLY A 62 1.80 -16.67 -6.34
C GLY A 62 1.05 -16.24 -5.08
N LEU A 63 1.73 -16.05 -3.94
CA LEU A 63 1.07 -15.52 -2.73
C LEU A 63 0.44 -14.13 -2.96
N LEU A 64 1.06 -13.27 -3.79
CA LEU A 64 0.45 -11.96 -4.13
C LEU A 64 -0.88 -12.11 -4.87
N ASN A 65 -1.01 -13.11 -5.74
CA ASN A 65 -2.26 -13.36 -6.47
C ASN A 65 -3.38 -13.78 -5.52
N GLN A 66 -3.07 -14.52 -4.45
CA GLN A 66 -4.03 -14.84 -3.40
C GLN A 66 -4.46 -13.58 -2.62
N PHE A 67 -3.54 -12.67 -2.32
CA PHE A 67 -3.91 -11.39 -1.71
C PHE A 67 -4.79 -10.53 -2.61
N ILE A 68 -4.50 -10.49 -3.92
CA ILE A 68 -5.36 -9.82 -4.92
C ILE A 68 -6.76 -10.44 -4.91
N GLU A 69 -6.87 -11.76 -4.93
CA GLU A 69 -8.16 -12.47 -4.87
C GLU A 69 -8.96 -12.08 -3.61
N PHE A 70 -8.32 -12.06 -2.44
CA PHE A 70 -8.99 -11.67 -1.19
C PHE A 70 -9.48 -10.22 -1.22
N LEU A 71 -8.68 -9.28 -1.74
CA LEU A 71 -9.07 -7.87 -1.84
C LEU A 71 -10.21 -7.67 -2.85
N ASN A 72 -10.14 -8.33 -4.01
CA ASN A 72 -11.21 -8.29 -5.01
C ASN A 72 -12.51 -8.87 -4.47
N TRP A 73 -12.44 -10.02 -3.78
CA TRP A 73 -13.60 -10.62 -3.14
C TRP A 73 -14.20 -9.67 -2.10
N ALA A 74 -13.37 -9.10 -1.21
CA ALA A 74 -13.81 -8.21 -0.15
C ALA A 74 -14.50 -6.94 -0.69
N ARG A 75 -14.01 -6.39 -1.81
CA ARG A 75 -14.57 -5.20 -2.47
C ARG A 75 -16.02 -5.42 -2.94
N ASN A 76 -16.36 -6.64 -3.31
CA ASN A 76 -17.69 -7.00 -3.83
C ASN A 76 -18.67 -7.45 -2.73
N GLN A 77 -18.26 -7.43 -1.46
CA GLN A 77 -19.13 -7.89 -0.37
C GLN A 77 -20.10 -6.79 0.11
N LYS A 78 -21.37 -7.18 0.26
CA LYS A 78 -22.41 -6.34 0.88
C LYS A 78 -22.27 -6.28 2.40
N VAL A 79 -21.84 -7.39 3.01
CA VAL A 79 -21.61 -7.46 4.45
C VAL A 79 -20.28 -6.81 4.78
N LYS A 80 -20.35 -5.56 5.27
CA LYS A 80 -19.20 -4.72 5.59
C LYS A 80 -18.20 -5.40 6.53
N GLU A 81 -18.69 -6.13 7.53
CA GLU A 81 -17.82 -6.83 8.49
C GLU A 81 -16.92 -7.85 7.79
N TYR A 82 -17.47 -8.61 6.83
CA TYR A 82 -16.70 -9.59 6.06
C TYR A 82 -15.63 -8.91 5.22
N ALA A 83 -15.99 -7.83 4.52
CA ALA A 83 -15.05 -7.04 3.74
C ALA A 83 -13.89 -6.52 4.60
N ARG A 84 -14.20 -5.85 5.72
CA ARG A 84 -13.19 -5.24 6.59
C ARG A 84 -12.28 -6.26 7.25
N ASN A 85 -12.83 -7.38 7.71
CA ASN A 85 -12.01 -8.43 8.32
C ASN A 85 -11.01 -9.00 7.32
N ILE A 86 -11.45 -9.31 6.09
CA ILE A 86 -10.53 -9.81 5.04
C ILE A 86 -9.48 -8.75 4.71
N GLN A 87 -9.88 -7.50 4.44
CA GLN A 87 -8.96 -6.41 4.11
C GLN A 87 -7.91 -6.16 5.21
N THR A 88 -8.33 -6.10 6.48
CA THR A 88 -7.41 -5.94 7.62
C THR A 88 -6.42 -7.11 7.71
N GLN A 89 -6.90 -8.35 7.62
CA GLN A 89 -6.04 -9.54 7.71
C GLN A 89 -5.07 -9.65 6.54
N THR A 90 -5.51 -9.29 5.33
CA THR A 90 -4.65 -9.20 4.15
C THR A 90 -3.54 -8.16 4.38
N CYS A 91 -3.88 -6.92 4.77
CA CYS A 91 -2.89 -5.87 5.05
C CYS A 91 -1.86 -6.29 6.11
N ASP A 92 -2.31 -6.95 7.18
CA ASP A 92 -1.44 -7.46 8.23
C ASP A 92 -0.46 -8.52 7.67
N ALA A 93 -0.97 -9.50 6.92
CA ALA A 93 -0.15 -10.52 6.27
C ALA A 93 0.90 -9.91 5.31
N ILE A 94 0.52 -8.91 4.52
CA ILE A 94 1.45 -8.19 3.62
C ILE A 94 2.53 -7.47 4.43
N SER A 95 2.15 -6.79 5.52
CA SER A 95 3.10 -6.08 6.36
C SER A 95 4.19 -7.00 6.89
N ILE A 96 3.81 -8.24 7.24
CA ILE A 96 4.71 -9.30 7.69
C ILE A 96 5.55 -9.79 6.50
N VAL A 97 4.97 -10.11 5.35
CA VAL A 97 5.75 -10.61 4.19
C VAL A 97 6.85 -9.64 3.76
N MET A 98 6.53 -8.33 3.71
CA MET A 98 7.43 -7.28 3.24
C MET A 98 8.48 -6.86 4.28
N SER A 99 8.27 -7.20 5.55
CA SER A 99 9.16 -6.77 6.63
C SER A 99 10.57 -7.35 6.47
N ASP A 100 11.57 -6.47 6.40
CA ASP A 100 12.99 -6.80 6.15
C ASP A 100 13.18 -7.70 4.91
N ASN A 101 12.46 -7.38 3.82
CA ASN A 101 12.45 -8.21 2.62
C ASN A 101 12.42 -7.41 1.30
N PRO A 102 13.52 -6.74 0.92
CA PRO A 102 13.58 -5.92 -0.29
C PRO A 102 13.27 -6.71 -1.57
N GLU A 103 13.65 -7.99 -1.64
CA GLU A 103 13.34 -8.83 -2.80
C GLU A 103 11.84 -9.09 -2.96
N ALA A 104 11.13 -9.37 -1.86
CA ALA A 104 9.67 -9.49 -1.93
C ALA A 104 8.99 -8.16 -2.31
N ILE A 105 9.57 -7.03 -1.91
CA ILE A 105 9.08 -5.69 -2.28
C ILE A 105 9.26 -5.44 -3.77
N GLU A 106 10.42 -5.79 -4.34
CA GLU A 106 10.67 -5.71 -5.78
C GLU A 106 9.68 -6.57 -6.57
N LEU A 107 9.42 -7.80 -6.13
CA LEU A 107 8.40 -8.66 -6.74
C LEU A 107 7.00 -8.07 -6.63
N ALA A 108 6.67 -7.41 -5.51
CA ALA A 108 5.38 -6.77 -5.32
C ALA A 108 5.19 -5.55 -6.23
N ILE A 109 6.22 -4.72 -6.40
CA ILE A 109 6.18 -3.53 -7.28
C ILE A 109 5.91 -3.91 -8.74
N ASN A 110 6.47 -5.04 -9.19
CA ASN A 110 6.26 -5.56 -10.53
C ASN A 110 4.95 -6.37 -10.69
N ASN A 111 4.05 -6.31 -9.71
CA ASN A 111 2.80 -7.06 -9.68
C ASN A 111 1.59 -6.11 -9.55
N GLU A 112 0.43 -6.53 -10.06
CA GLU A 112 -0.84 -5.77 -9.95
C GLU A 112 -1.30 -5.54 -8.50
N PHE A 113 -0.68 -6.23 -7.54
CA PHE A 113 -0.96 -6.10 -6.12
C PHE A 113 -0.84 -4.64 -5.63
N ILE A 114 0.13 -3.86 -6.12
CA ILE A 114 0.26 -2.45 -5.71
C ILE A 114 -0.96 -1.63 -6.15
N LEU A 115 -1.52 -1.91 -7.33
CA LEU A 115 -2.74 -1.26 -7.79
C LEU A 115 -3.91 -1.60 -6.87
N GLN A 116 -4.06 -2.87 -6.48
CA GLN A 116 -5.11 -3.29 -5.55
C GLN A 116 -4.97 -2.65 -4.17
N LEU A 117 -3.75 -2.53 -3.67
CA LEU A 117 -3.48 -1.86 -2.39
C LEU A 117 -3.81 -0.36 -2.45
N LYS A 118 -3.52 0.31 -3.57
CA LYS A 118 -3.92 1.72 -3.78
C LYS A 118 -5.44 1.87 -3.78
N MET A 119 -6.16 1.00 -4.51
CA MET A 119 -7.63 1.02 -4.53
C MET A 119 -8.20 0.82 -3.12
N LEU A 120 -7.65 -0.13 -2.37
CA LEU A 120 -8.04 -0.39 -0.99
C LEU A 120 -7.97 0.87 -0.12
N LEU A 121 -6.81 1.55 -0.16
CA LEU A 121 -6.50 2.67 0.73
C LEU A 121 -7.10 4.00 0.29
N ASN A 122 -7.44 4.15 -0.99
CA ASN A 122 -8.01 5.38 -1.53
C ASN A 122 -9.53 5.31 -1.75
N GLN A 123 -10.10 4.12 -1.93
CA GLN A 123 -11.50 3.96 -2.36
C GLN A 123 -12.28 2.97 -1.48
N ASP A 124 -11.78 1.76 -1.28
CA ASP A 124 -12.59 0.67 -0.71
C ASP A 124 -12.89 0.84 0.80
N ILE A 125 -11.98 1.47 1.54
CA ILE A 125 -12.13 1.74 2.99
C ILE A 125 -12.40 3.24 3.20
N PRO A 126 -13.52 3.65 3.82
CA PRO A 126 -13.75 5.02 4.25
C PRO A 126 -12.66 5.52 5.20
N LEU A 127 -12.32 6.80 5.14
CA LEU A 127 -11.24 7.40 5.92
C LEU A 127 -11.39 7.11 7.43
N GLU A 128 -12.62 7.13 7.94
CA GLU A 128 -12.97 6.92 9.34
C GLU A 128 -12.70 5.48 9.81
N GLU A 129 -12.61 4.53 8.87
CA GLU A 129 -12.38 3.11 9.12
C GLU A 129 -10.94 2.68 8.83
N VAL A 130 -10.14 3.57 8.24
CA VAL A 130 -8.70 3.33 8.08
C VAL A 130 -8.05 3.27 9.46
N ASN A 131 -7.31 2.19 9.72
CA ASN A 131 -6.59 1.98 10.96
C ASN A 131 -5.10 1.72 10.65
N ALA A 132 -4.28 1.64 11.70
CA ALA A 132 -2.83 1.49 11.54
C ALA A 132 -2.43 0.21 10.79
N ILE A 133 -3.21 -0.87 10.89
CA ILE A 133 -2.93 -2.14 10.19
C ILE A 133 -3.09 -1.95 8.69
N HIS A 134 -4.11 -1.21 8.22
CA HIS A 134 -4.29 -0.92 6.80
C HIS A 134 -3.07 -0.21 6.19
N ILE A 135 -2.48 0.74 6.92
CA ILE A 135 -1.31 1.51 6.46
C ILE A 135 0.01 0.76 6.68
N SER A 136 0.04 -0.23 7.58
CA SER A 136 1.25 -0.99 7.91
C SER A 136 1.87 -1.69 6.70
N SER A 137 1.06 -2.13 5.73
CA SER A 137 1.55 -2.73 4.48
C SER A 137 2.37 -1.73 3.65
N VAL A 138 1.85 -0.51 3.46
CA VAL A 138 2.55 0.57 2.75
C VAL A 138 3.78 1.04 3.52
N LYS A 139 3.67 1.15 4.85
CA LYS A 139 4.81 1.46 5.70
C LYS A 139 5.92 0.43 5.55
N SER A 140 5.61 -0.86 5.52
CA SER A 140 6.62 -1.92 5.31
C SER A 140 7.27 -1.80 3.92
N LEU A 141 6.48 -1.62 2.86
CA LEU A 141 6.98 -1.37 1.50
C LEU A 141 7.98 -0.20 1.47
N CYS A 142 7.62 0.92 2.11
CA CYS A 142 8.45 2.13 2.12
C CYS A 142 9.67 2.00 3.05
N THR A 143 9.53 1.34 4.20
CA THR A 143 10.61 1.25 5.20
C THR A 143 11.73 0.31 4.73
N PHE A 144 11.34 -0.85 4.18
CA PHE A 144 12.29 -1.90 3.82
C PHE A 144 12.64 -1.93 2.32
N GLY A 145 11.92 -1.18 1.48
CA GLY A 145 12.32 -0.94 0.09
C GLY A 145 13.57 -0.06 0.02
N ASN A 146 14.42 -0.32 -0.97
CA ASN A 146 15.57 0.53 -1.29
C ASN A 146 15.09 1.85 -1.98
N PRO A 147 15.97 2.85 -2.20
CA PRO A 147 15.59 4.08 -2.88
C PRO A 147 14.92 3.85 -4.25
N GLU A 148 15.38 2.88 -5.03
CA GLU A 148 14.80 2.54 -6.34
C GLU A 148 13.36 2.02 -6.20
N ASN A 149 13.09 1.13 -5.24
CA ASN A 149 11.75 0.63 -4.94
C ASN A 149 10.81 1.78 -4.53
N ARG A 150 11.30 2.72 -3.71
CA ARG A 150 10.51 3.88 -3.26
C ARG A 150 10.23 4.84 -4.42
N GLN A 151 11.17 4.99 -5.34
CA GLN A 151 10.97 5.75 -6.56
C GLN A 151 9.90 5.11 -7.44
N GLU A 152 9.88 3.78 -7.55
CA GLU A 152 8.80 3.10 -8.27
C GLU A 152 7.44 3.23 -7.57
N LEU A 153 7.39 3.19 -6.23
CA LEU A 153 6.16 3.48 -5.50
C LEU A 153 5.68 4.92 -5.74
N PHE A 154 6.60 5.88 -5.91
CA PHE A 154 6.27 7.25 -6.32
C PHE A 154 5.63 7.27 -7.71
N ASN A 155 6.28 6.62 -8.69
CA ASN A 155 5.82 6.55 -10.08
C ASN A 155 4.44 5.88 -10.18
N LEU A 156 4.21 4.88 -9.33
CA LEU A 156 2.92 4.20 -9.19
C LEU A 156 1.89 5.05 -8.42
N GLY A 157 2.21 6.25 -7.94
CA GLY A 157 1.28 7.15 -7.26
C GLY A 157 0.82 6.68 -5.89
N MET A 158 1.66 5.94 -5.16
CA MET A 158 1.33 5.44 -3.81
C MET A 158 1.08 6.57 -2.82
N GLN A 159 1.90 7.62 -2.84
CA GLN A 159 1.77 8.84 -2.04
C GLN A 159 0.37 9.46 -2.18
N GLN A 160 -0.14 9.54 -3.40
CA GLN A 160 -1.47 10.10 -3.66
C GLN A 160 -2.59 9.20 -3.15
N ALA A 161 -2.40 7.88 -3.19
CA ALA A 161 -3.39 6.93 -2.68
C ALA A 161 -3.55 7.00 -1.15
N ILE A 162 -2.53 7.45 -0.42
CA ILE A 162 -2.54 7.49 1.04
C ILE A 162 -2.63 8.90 1.64
N ILE A 163 -2.46 9.97 0.85
CA ILE A 163 -2.36 11.34 1.38
C ILE A 163 -3.58 11.75 2.20
N ARG A 164 -4.78 11.32 1.78
CA ARG A 164 -6.04 11.60 2.51
C ARG A 164 -6.03 11.11 3.96
N ASN A 165 -5.19 10.11 4.27
CA ASN A 165 -5.12 9.52 5.60
C ASN A 165 -4.45 10.44 6.63
N LEU A 166 -3.80 11.54 6.20
CA LEU A 166 -3.36 12.61 7.10
C LEU A 166 -4.53 13.29 7.83
N LYS A 167 -5.75 13.22 7.28
CA LYS A 167 -6.99 13.71 7.92
C LYS A 167 -7.56 12.74 8.95
N SER A 168 -6.92 11.60 9.19
CA SER A 168 -7.42 10.61 10.15
C SER A 168 -7.36 11.14 11.57
N LYS A 169 -8.38 10.82 12.37
CA LYS A 169 -8.36 11.08 13.82
C LYS A 169 -7.45 10.14 14.59
N ASN A 170 -6.95 9.07 13.95
CA ASN A 170 -6.07 8.09 14.57
C ASN A 170 -4.60 8.50 14.40
N PRO A 171 -3.88 8.86 15.49
CA PRO A 171 -2.48 9.31 15.41
C PRO A 171 -1.53 8.29 14.77
N LYS A 172 -1.81 6.99 14.90
CA LYS A 172 -0.96 5.97 14.26
C LYS A 172 -1.15 5.94 12.75
N VAL A 173 -2.36 6.26 12.27
CA VAL A 173 -2.65 6.32 10.83
C VAL A 173 -1.93 7.52 10.23
N THR A 174 -2.09 8.71 10.82
CA THR A 174 -1.40 9.93 10.37
C THR A 174 0.11 9.77 10.39
N LEU A 175 0.67 9.23 11.47
CA LEU A 175 2.10 8.97 11.60
C LEU A 175 2.63 8.01 10.53
N TYR A 176 1.96 6.86 10.35
CA TYR A 176 2.42 5.86 9.38
C TYR A 176 2.28 6.38 7.94
N THR A 177 1.25 7.18 7.66
CA THR A 177 1.09 7.85 6.39
C THR A 177 2.20 8.88 6.14
N ALA A 178 2.44 9.80 7.08
CA ALA A 178 3.47 10.83 6.96
C ALA A 178 4.87 10.23 6.79
N ALA A 179 5.20 9.22 7.61
CA ALA A 179 6.49 8.52 7.52
C ALA A 179 6.65 7.77 6.18
N SER A 180 5.58 7.18 5.65
CA SER A 180 5.62 6.50 4.34
C SER A 180 5.83 7.50 3.20
N ILE A 181 5.11 8.62 3.22
CA ILE A 181 5.28 9.69 2.23
C ILE A 181 6.69 10.26 2.27
N TYR A 182 7.24 10.51 3.46
CA TYR A 182 8.63 10.95 3.62
C TYR A 182 9.61 9.98 2.97
N LYS A 183 9.45 8.67 3.18
CA LYS A 183 10.31 7.66 2.54
C LYS A 183 10.19 7.68 1.02
N ILE A 184 8.98 7.82 0.49
CA ILE A 184 8.74 7.92 -0.95
C ILE A 184 9.40 9.18 -1.52
N ILE A 185 9.18 10.35 -0.94
CA ILE A 185 9.71 11.62 -1.45
C ILE A 185 11.24 11.67 -1.34
N SER A 186 11.80 11.21 -0.22
CA SER A 186 13.25 11.24 0.01
C SER A 186 14.05 10.31 -0.92
N SER A 187 13.42 9.38 -1.65
CA SER A 187 14.14 8.46 -2.54
C SER A 187 14.95 9.19 -3.61
N GLU A 188 14.33 10.17 -4.25
CA GLU A 188 14.95 10.94 -5.33
C GLU A 188 16.15 11.75 -4.82
N TRP A 189 16.07 12.23 -3.59
CA TRP A 189 17.17 12.92 -2.93
C TRP A 189 18.40 12.01 -2.78
N TYR A 190 18.19 10.77 -2.31
CA TYR A 190 19.25 9.77 -2.21
C TYR A 190 19.83 9.37 -3.58
N LEU A 191 18.98 9.20 -4.60
CA LEU A 191 19.39 8.81 -5.96
C LEU A 191 20.17 9.93 -6.67
N SER A 192 19.81 11.19 -6.44
CA SER A 192 20.43 12.37 -7.08
C SER A 192 21.64 12.94 -6.32
N GLY A 193 22.01 12.33 -5.18
CA GLY A 193 23.18 12.74 -4.40
C GLY A 193 23.05 14.12 -3.77
N ASN A 194 21.83 14.54 -3.41
CA ASN A 194 21.53 15.72 -2.58
C ASN A 194 21.88 17.08 -3.19
N LYS A 195 21.97 17.19 -4.53
CA LYS A 195 22.53 18.38 -5.19
C LYS A 195 21.52 19.24 -5.96
N CYS A 196 20.34 18.73 -6.29
CA CYS A 196 19.37 19.42 -7.15
C CYS A 196 18.17 19.99 -6.39
N LEU A 197 17.40 20.83 -7.09
CA LEU A 197 16.00 21.08 -6.74
C LEU A 197 15.25 19.74 -6.78
N HIS A 198 14.27 19.54 -5.90
CA HIS A 198 13.53 18.29 -5.85
C HIS A 198 12.84 18.00 -7.21
N PRO A 199 13.22 16.95 -7.95
CA PRO A 199 12.72 16.70 -9.31
C PRO A 199 11.21 16.48 -9.40
N GLN A 200 10.59 16.09 -8.29
CA GLN A 200 9.16 15.78 -8.20
C GLN A 200 8.32 16.94 -7.64
N PHE A 201 8.93 18.11 -7.40
CA PHE A 201 8.24 19.23 -6.75
C PHE A 201 6.95 19.63 -7.49
N GLU A 202 7.06 19.88 -8.80
CA GLU A 202 5.96 20.38 -9.61
C GLU A 202 4.79 19.38 -9.67
N VAL A 203 5.10 18.08 -9.72
CA VAL A 203 4.09 17.00 -9.71
C VAL A 203 3.39 16.97 -8.34
N LEU A 204 4.15 17.01 -7.25
CA LEU A 204 3.61 16.97 -5.88
C LEU A 204 2.82 18.24 -5.51
N GLU A 205 3.19 19.38 -6.08
CA GLU A 205 2.43 20.63 -5.97
C GLU A 205 1.09 20.52 -6.71
N HIS A 206 1.14 20.12 -7.98
CA HIS A 206 -0.05 19.96 -8.82
C HIS A 206 -1.05 18.95 -8.24
N ASP A 207 -0.57 17.82 -7.72
CA ASP A 207 -1.41 16.76 -7.17
C ASP A 207 -1.98 17.08 -5.77
N GLY A 208 -1.61 18.24 -5.22
CA GLY A 208 -2.07 18.73 -3.92
C GLY A 208 -1.40 18.06 -2.72
N VAL A 209 -0.37 17.23 -2.94
CA VAL A 209 0.38 16.56 -1.86
C VAL A 209 1.07 17.57 -0.96
N ILE A 210 1.71 18.59 -1.53
CA ILE A 210 2.35 19.67 -0.75
C ILE A 210 1.33 20.39 0.14
N ASN A 211 0.16 20.70 -0.40
CA ASN A 211 -0.90 21.36 0.36
C ASN A 211 -1.42 20.49 1.50
N ALA A 212 -1.62 19.19 1.25
CA ALA A 212 -2.07 18.26 2.29
C ALA A 212 -1.03 18.03 3.40
N LEU A 213 0.26 17.96 3.05
CA LEU A 213 1.34 17.90 4.05
C LEU A 213 1.32 19.11 4.99
N PHE A 214 1.03 20.31 4.45
CA PHE A 214 0.96 21.52 5.24
C PHE A 214 -0.34 21.64 6.05
N GLU A 215 -1.49 21.61 5.38
CA GLU A 215 -2.79 21.83 6.00
C GLU A 215 -3.18 20.66 6.92
N ASP A 216 -3.19 19.43 6.39
CA ASP A 216 -3.65 18.26 7.15
C ASP A 216 -2.55 17.74 8.08
N GLY A 217 -1.29 17.77 7.65
CA GLY A 217 -0.15 17.22 8.39
C GLY A 217 0.41 18.15 9.47
N ILE A 218 0.64 19.43 9.17
CA ILE A 218 1.28 20.38 10.09
C ILE A 218 0.26 21.15 10.93
N LYS A 219 -0.72 21.78 10.29
CA LYS A 219 -1.71 22.62 10.99
C LYS A 219 -2.71 21.78 11.77
N GLU A 220 -3.37 20.85 11.10
CA GLU A 220 -4.40 19.99 11.70
C GLU A 220 -3.85 18.69 12.31
N GLY A 221 -2.54 18.44 12.16
CA GLY A 221 -1.89 17.24 12.69
C GLY A 221 -2.15 17.04 14.18
N ASN A 222 -2.51 15.82 14.56
CA ASN A 222 -2.91 15.44 15.92
C ASN A 222 -1.75 14.97 16.81
N ASP A 223 -0.56 14.73 16.25
CA ASP A 223 0.64 14.33 16.99
C ASP A 223 1.92 14.98 16.43
N GLU A 224 2.92 15.11 17.30
CA GLU A 224 4.17 15.82 16.98
C GLU A 224 5.07 15.05 16.00
N GLU A 225 5.04 13.71 16.00
CA GLU A 225 5.84 12.91 15.07
C GLU A 225 5.30 13.04 13.63
N THR A 226 3.97 13.05 13.46
CA THR A 226 3.34 13.37 12.17
C THR A 226 3.78 14.74 11.67
N LYS A 227 3.70 15.78 12.53
CA LYS A 227 4.11 17.15 12.18
C LYS A 227 5.58 17.20 11.77
N PHE A 228 6.43 16.48 12.50
CA PHE A 228 7.85 16.36 12.19
C PHE A 228 8.08 15.76 10.80
N PHE A 229 7.49 14.61 10.47
CA PHE A 229 7.64 14.01 9.14
C PHE A 229 7.07 14.89 8.02
N CYS A 230 5.95 15.57 8.26
CA CYS A 230 5.37 16.50 7.29
C CYS A 230 6.27 17.72 7.07
N ALA A 231 6.86 18.28 8.13
CA ALA A 231 7.82 19.37 8.04
C ALA A 231 9.10 18.94 7.30
N ASP A 232 9.62 17.74 7.55
CA ASP A 232 10.76 17.17 6.83
C ASP A 232 10.46 17.02 5.34
N CYS A 233 9.28 16.51 4.97
CA CYS A 233 8.84 16.47 3.58
C CYS A 233 8.86 17.86 2.93
N LEU A 234 8.29 18.87 3.58
CA LEU A 234 8.28 20.23 3.05
C LEU A 234 9.70 20.81 2.95
N GLY A 235 10.57 20.55 3.93
CA GLY A 235 11.97 20.96 3.92
C GLY A 235 12.75 20.37 2.75
N LEU A 236 12.52 19.08 2.44
CA LEU A 236 13.10 18.41 1.27
C LEU A 236 12.58 19.02 -0.05
N LEU A 237 11.28 19.25 -0.15
CA LEU A 237 10.66 19.76 -1.37
C LEU A 237 11.05 21.21 -1.67
N TYR A 238 11.06 22.06 -0.64
CA TYR A 238 11.45 23.46 -0.75
C TYR A 238 12.96 23.67 -0.61
N GLN A 239 13.78 22.62 -0.67
CA GLN A 239 15.22 22.78 -0.65
C GLN A 239 15.66 23.67 -1.82
N LYS A 240 16.34 24.80 -1.52
CA LYS A 240 16.73 25.85 -2.48
C LYS A 240 15.56 26.57 -3.17
N ARG A 241 14.35 26.48 -2.62
CA ARG A 241 13.18 27.28 -3.00
C ARG A 241 12.79 28.17 -1.83
N GLU A 242 12.13 29.28 -2.13
CA GLU A 242 11.51 30.09 -1.08
C GLU A 242 10.23 29.41 -0.60
N LEU A 243 10.12 29.21 0.71
CA LEU A 243 8.92 28.68 1.32
C LEU A 243 7.81 29.75 1.29
N PRO A 244 6.54 29.42 0.97
CA PRO A 244 5.46 30.40 0.99
C PRO A 244 5.30 31.06 2.36
N GLU A 245 4.96 32.35 2.39
CA GLU A 245 4.84 33.14 3.63
C GLU A 245 3.90 32.51 4.67
N ILE A 246 2.81 31.88 4.21
CA ILE A 246 1.87 31.19 5.07
C ILE A 246 2.52 29.99 5.79
N MET A 247 3.41 29.28 5.10
CA MET A 247 4.11 28.11 5.65
C MET A 247 5.28 28.54 6.55
N LYS A 248 6.03 29.59 6.18
CA LYS A 248 7.13 30.14 7.01
C LYS A 248 6.68 30.39 8.45
N LYS A 249 5.50 31.01 8.63
CA LYS A 249 4.98 31.36 9.96
C LYS A 249 4.71 30.16 10.85
N GLU A 250 4.33 29.03 10.28
CA GLU A 250 3.96 27.83 11.03
C GLU A 250 5.15 26.87 11.20
N VAL A 251 5.98 26.72 10.18
CA VAL A 251 7.14 25.81 10.20
C VAL A 251 8.29 26.38 11.04
N ILE A 252 8.55 27.69 10.97
CA ILE A 252 9.68 28.32 11.67
C ILE A 252 9.38 28.56 13.16
N LYS A 253 8.11 28.70 13.56
CA LYS A 253 7.73 28.99 14.96
C LYS A 253 8.06 27.87 15.95
N LYS A 254 8.33 26.65 15.49
CA LYS A 254 8.52 25.45 16.34
C LYS A 254 9.97 25.09 16.65
N TYR A 255 10.94 25.91 16.25
CA TYR A 255 12.36 25.76 16.59
C TYR A 255 12.92 27.03 17.23
#